data_AF-R9KMS7-F1
#
_entry.id   AF-R9KMS7-F1
#
_cell.length_a   1.000
_cell.length_b   1.000
_cell.length_c   1.000
_cell.angle_alpha   90.00
_cell.angle_beta   90.00
_cell.angle_gamma   90.00
#
_symmetry.space_group_name_H-M   'P 1'
#
loop_
_entity.id
_entity.type
_entity.pdbx_description
1 polymer ?
#
loop_
_entity_poly.entity_id
_entity_poly.type
_entity_poly.pdbx_seq_one_letter_code
_entity_poly.pdbx_strand_id
1 'polypeptide(L)'
;MDKVSGKLTVFFEEPFWVGVFERVSEGKLSVCKVTFGAEPKDYEIYDFVLKNYYRLRFSPAVATDVKEVGRNPKRVQREVRKQVQNIGIGTKSQQALKLQQEQLKTERRIVSREQREAEKKRQFELKQQKRKEKHRGR
;
A
#
# COMPACT_ATOMS: atom_id res chain seq x y z
N MET A 1 2.71 24.15 13.36
CA MET A 1 3.18 23.15 12.38
C MET A 1 2.80 21.80 12.91
N ASP A 2 1.96 21.07 12.18
CA ASP A 2 1.60 19.69 12.57
C ASP A 2 2.83 18.79 12.46
N LYS A 3 3.06 17.99 13.49
CA LYS A 3 4.19 17.09 13.58
C LYS A 3 3.91 15.86 12.72
N VAL A 4 4.59 15.78 11.58
CA VAL A 4 4.61 14.57 10.75
C VAL A 4 5.74 13.67 11.26
N SER A 5 5.43 12.42 11.58
CA SER A 5 6.44 11.41 11.89
C SER A 5 6.46 10.31 10.83
N GLY A 6 7.66 9.90 10.44
CA GLY A 6 7.91 8.81 9.51
C GLY A 6 8.71 7.72 10.20
N LYS A 7 8.37 6.46 9.96
CA LYS A 7 9.12 5.29 10.42
C LYS A 7 9.21 4.27 9.30
N LEU A 8 10.38 3.67 9.13
CA LEU A 8 10.58 2.51 8.26
C LEU A 8 10.92 1.32 9.14
N THR A 9 10.20 0.20 8.95
CA THR A 9 10.53 -1.08 9.56
C THR A 9 10.87 -2.06 8.45
N VAL A 10 12.09 -2.60 8.47
CA VAL A 10 12.55 -3.61 7.51
C VAL A 10 12.64 -4.95 8.23
N PHE A 11 12.03 -5.99 7.68
CA PHE A 11 12.02 -7.33 8.25
C PHE A 11 11.90 -8.39 7.16
N PHE A 12 12.27 -9.61 7.49
CA PHE A 12 12.14 -10.75 6.59
C PHE A 12 10.73 -11.34 6.68
N GLU A 13 10.05 -11.45 5.54
CA GLU A 13 8.76 -12.10 5.36
C GLU A 13 8.91 -13.10 4.22
N GLU A 14 9.02 -14.40 4.55
CA GLU A 14 9.42 -15.44 3.59
C GLU A 14 8.63 -15.34 2.27
N PRO A 15 9.30 -15.31 1.10
CA PRO A 15 10.75 -15.49 0.87
C PRO A 15 11.56 -14.19 0.74
N PHE A 16 11.00 -13.03 1.08
CA PHE A 16 11.58 -11.73 0.75
C PHE A 16 11.80 -10.81 1.96
N TRP A 17 12.77 -9.92 1.83
CA TRP A 17 12.86 -8.76 2.71
C TRP A 17 11.84 -7.70 2.31
N VAL A 18 11.13 -7.19 3.32
CA VAL A 18 10.03 -6.25 3.17
C VAL A 18 10.29 -5.03 4.03
N GLY A 19 10.10 -3.84 3.45
CA GLY A 19 10.06 -2.56 4.14
C GLY A 19 8.63 -2.07 4.29
N VAL A 20 8.27 -1.65 5.49
CA VAL A 20 6.98 -0.99 5.75
C VAL A 20 7.21 0.42 6.25
N PHE A 21 6.75 1.37 5.45
CA PHE A 21 6.76 2.80 5.73
C PHE A 21 5.49 3.18 6.47
N GLU A 22 5.64 3.71 7.67
CA GLU A 22 4.56 4.27 8.48
C GLU A 22 4.71 5.79 8.47
N ARG A 23 3.65 6.49 8.05
CA ARG A 23 3.54 7.95 8.13
C ARG A 23 2.40 8.31 9.05
N VAL A 24 2.67 9.14 10.05
CA VAL A 24 1.65 9.66 10.95
C VAL A 24 1.55 11.17 10.81
N SER A 25 0.35 11.64 10.53
CA SER A 25 0.00 13.07 10.39
C SER A 25 -1.41 13.27 10.94
N GLU A 26 -1.64 14.33 11.72
CA GLU A 26 -2.99 14.68 12.23
C GLU A 26 -3.73 13.51 12.93
N GLY A 27 -3.01 12.68 13.70
CA GLY A 27 -3.61 11.53 14.37
C GLY A 27 -4.08 10.43 13.41
N LYS A 28 -3.57 10.40 12.18
CA LYS A 28 -3.86 9.38 11.18
C LYS A 28 -2.58 8.67 10.74
N LEU A 29 -2.64 7.35 10.68
CA LEU A 29 -1.58 6.48 10.19
C LEU A 29 -1.86 6.08 8.75
N SER A 30 -0.89 6.29 7.88
CA SER A 30 -0.88 5.78 6.51
C SER A 30 0.35 4.92 6.29
N VAL A 31 0.20 3.81 5.56
CA VAL A 31 1.24 2.78 5.46
C VAL A 31 1.55 2.43 4.01
N CYS A 32 2.81 2.17 3.69
CA CYS A 32 3.22 1.65 2.38
C CYS A 32 4.12 0.43 2.56
N LYS A 33 3.77 -0.70 1.94
CA LYS A 33 4.61 -1.91 1.90
C LYS A 33 5.44 -1.90 0.61
N VAL A 34 6.74 -2.10 0.76
CA VAL A 34 7.73 -2.24 -0.31
C VAL A 34 8.44 -3.57 -0.13
N THR A 35 8.60 -4.33 -1.21
CA THR A 35 9.38 -5.57 -1.20
C THR A 35 10.76 -5.28 -1.78
N PHE A 36 11.81 -5.52 -1.00
CA PHE A 36 13.22 -5.39 -1.44
C PHE A 36 13.74 -6.68 -2.10
N GLY A 37 13.18 -7.83 -1.73
CA GLY A 37 13.63 -9.12 -2.25
C GLY A 37 14.75 -9.70 -1.40
N ALA A 38 16.01 -9.45 -1.79
CA ALA A 38 17.18 -9.81 -0.99
C ALA A 38 17.34 -8.89 0.22
N GLU A 39 18.18 -9.30 1.18
CA GLU A 39 18.51 -8.47 2.35
C GLU A 39 19.13 -7.15 1.88
N PRO A 40 18.43 -6.01 2.05
CA PRO A 40 18.93 -4.73 1.56
C PRO A 40 20.00 -4.22 2.52
N LYS A 41 21.08 -3.68 1.98
CA LYS A 41 22.09 -3.00 2.80
C LYS A 41 21.61 -1.59 3.17
N ASP A 42 22.14 -1.05 4.27
CA ASP A 42 21.73 0.26 4.79
C ASP A 42 21.79 1.38 3.74
N TYR A 43 22.82 1.37 2.89
CA TYR A 43 22.97 2.36 1.82
C TYR A 43 21.92 2.20 0.70
N GLU A 44 21.47 0.97 0.43
CA GLU A 44 20.42 0.70 -0.57
C GLU A 44 19.07 1.18 -0.06
N ILE A 45 18.81 0.96 1.23
CA ILE A 45 17.62 1.50 1.91
C ILE A 45 17.64 3.03 1.83
N TYR A 46 18.77 3.66 2.17
CA TYR A 46 18.88 5.11 2.15
C TYR A 46 18.68 5.70 0.75
N ASP A 47 19.34 5.14 -0.26
CA ASP A 47 19.19 5.55 -1.66
C ASP A 47 17.74 5.35 -2.16
N PHE A 48 17.13 4.22 -1.80
CA PHE A 48 15.73 3.94 -2.11
C PHE A 48 14.80 5.00 -1.53
N VAL A 49 14.98 5.37 -0.25
CA VAL A 49 14.19 6.42 0.39
C VAL A 49 14.35 7.75 -0.33
N LEU A 50 15.59 8.18 -0.60
CA LEU A 50 15.83 9.47 -1.27
C LEU A 50 15.16 9.54 -2.65
N LYS A 51 15.24 8.48 -3.44
CA LYS A 51 14.74 8.46 -4.82
C LYS A 51 13.24 8.19 -4.93
N ASN A 52 12.69 7.37 -4.03
CA ASN A 52 11.35 6.80 -4.21
C ASN A 52 10.33 7.23 -3.18
N TYR A 53 10.71 7.85 -2.05
CA TYR A 53 9.76 8.14 -0.96
C TYR A 53 8.53 8.94 -1.42
N TYR A 54 8.73 9.99 -2.22
CA TYR A 54 7.63 10.81 -2.75
C TYR A 54 6.76 10.10 -3.79
N ARG A 55 7.23 8.98 -4.34
CA ARG A 55 6.49 8.14 -5.29
C ARG A 55 5.73 7.01 -4.61
N LEU A 56 5.94 6.79 -3.31
CA LEU A 56 5.27 5.73 -2.56
C LEU A 56 3.77 6.02 -2.46
N ARG A 57 2.97 4.99 -2.75
CA ARG A 57 1.52 5.04 -2.60
C ARG A 57 1.15 4.51 -1.23
N PHE A 58 0.75 5.43 -0.36
CA PHE A 58 0.30 5.10 0.98
C PHE A 58 -1.13 4.58 0.99
N SER A 59 -1.41 3.70 1.94
CA SER A 59 -2.74 3.18 2.25
C SER A 59 -3.68 4.29 2.71
N PRO A 60 -5.00 4.02 2.74
CA PRO A 60 -5.95 4.88 3.42
C PRO A 60 -5.51 5.19 4.85
N ALA A 61 -5.80 6.41 5.28
CA ALA A 61 -5.52 6.88 6.62
C ALA A 61 -6.39 6.14 7.65
N VAL A 62 -5.75 5.46 8.60
CA VAL A 62 -6.40 4.81 9.74
C VAL A 62 -6.18 5.66 10.98
N ALA A 63 -7.23 5.88 11.78
CA ALA A 63 -7.13 6.65 13.00
C ALA A 63 -6.07 6.06 13.95
N THR A 64 -5.18 6.92 14.47
CA THR A 64 -4.17 6.54 15.42
C THR A 64 -4.00 7.58 16.52
N ASP A 65 -4.11 7.14 17.77
CA ASP A 65 -3.71 7.95 18.91
C ASP A 65 -2.18 8.13 18.92
N VAL A 66 -1.72 9.32 18.57
CA VAL A 66 -0.35 9.74 18.83
C VAL A 66 -0.30 10.27 20.25
N LYS A 67 -0.07 9.37 21.21
CA LYS A 67 0.22 9.80 22.57
C LYS A 67 1.66 10.29 22.60
N GLU A 68 1.88 11.57 22.85
CA GLU A 68 3.20 12.06 23.28
C GLU A 68 3.44 11.53 24.69
N VAL A 69 4.14 10.40 24.78
CA VAL A 69 4.42 9.77 26.06
C VAL A 69 5.65 10.45 26.67
N GLY A 70 5.53 10.88 27.93
CA GLY A 70 6.62 11.52 28.67
C GLY A 70 7.90 10.69 28.68
N ARG A 71 9.04 11.40 28.52
CA ARG A 71 10.40 10.86 28.37
C ARG A 71 10.98 10.30 29.68
N ASN A 72 10.34 9.33 30.32
CA ASN A 72 10.95 8.63 31.46
C ASN A 72 11.95 7.56 30.95
N PRO A 73 13.24 7.61 31.33
CA PRO A 73 14.26 6.66 30.86
C PRO A 73 13.87 5.18 31.03
N LYS A 74 13.20 4.82 32.14
CA LYS A 74 12.74 3.44 32.37
C LYS A 74 11.70 2.99 31.35
N ARG A 75 10.83 3.89 30.93
CA ARG A 75 9.76 3.59 29.96
C ARG A 75 10.33 3.49 28.54
N VAL A 76 11.28 4.36 28.19
CA VAL A 76 12.02 4.29 26.91
C VAL A 76 12.74 2.94 26.78
N GLN A 77 13.45 2.51 27.82
CA GLN A 77 14.12 1.20 27.80
C GLN A 77 13.14 0.03 27.62
N ARG A 78 11.96 0.09 28.27
CA ARG A 78 10.91 -0.93 28.10
C ARG A 78 10.35 -0.96 26.68
N GLU A 79 10.16 0.22 26.07
CA GLU A 79 9.69 0.33 24.69
C GLU A 79 10.72 -0.19 23.68
N VAL A 80 12.00 0.14 23.86
CA VAL A 80 13.09 -0.41 23.04
C VAL A 80 13.10 -1.94 23.15
N ARG A 81 13.07 -2.51 24.35
CA ARG A 81 13.01 -3.98 24.54
C ARG A 81 11.79 -4.60 23.86
N LYS A 82 10.62 -3.96 23.97
CA LYS A 82 9.39 -4.44 23.31
C LYS A 82 9.50 -4.40 21.79
N GLN A 83 10.15 -3.39 21.22
CA GLN A 83 10.38 -3.30 19.78
C GLN A 83 11.34 -4.38 19.29
N VAL A 84 12.41 -4.68 20.05
CA VAL A 84 13.34 -5.76 19.70
C VAL A 84 12.67 -7.13 19.75
N GLN A 85 11.76 -7.36 20.72
CA GLN A 85 11.02 -8.63 20.83
C GLN A 85 9.94 -8.81 19.76
N ASN A 86 9.30 -7.71 19.33
CA ASN A 86 8.26 -7.74 18.31
C ASN A 86 8.88 -7.55 16.93
N ILE A 87 9.40 -8.63 16.35
CA ILE A 87 9.92 -8.64 14.97
C ILE A 87 8.74 -8.50 14.01
N GLY A 88 8.47 -7.27 13.55
CA GLY A 88 7.48 -7.02 12.50
C GLY A 88 6.68 -5.73 12.65
N ILE A 89 5.61 -5.64 11.85
CA ILE A 89 4.73 -4.47 11.78
C ILE A 89 3.70 -4.42 12.91
N GLY A 90 3.33 -3.20 13.31
CA GLY A 90 2.27 -2.97 14.28
C GLY A 90 0.89 -3.38 13.74
N THR A 91 -0.04 -3.69 14.65
CA THR A 91 -1.41 -4.11 14.33
C THR A 91 -2.18 -3.08 13.51
N LYS A 92 -2.01 -1.77 13.80
CA LYS A 92 -2.63 -0.69 13.02
C LYS A 92 -2.14 -0.68 11.57
N SER A 93 -0.86 -0.99 11.36
CA SER A 93 -0.24 -1.05 10.04
C SER A 93 -0.71 -2.25 9.24
N GLN A 94 -0.89 -3.40 9.91
CA GLN A 94 -1.56 -4.57 9.32
C GLN A 94 -3.00 -4.25 8.91
N GLN A 95 -3.76 -3.57 9.77
CA GLN A 95 -5.14 -3.15 9.46
C GLN A 95 -5.19 -2.22 8.25
N ALA A 96 -4.30 -1.23 8.18
CA ALA A 96 -4.22 -0.28 7.07
C ALA A 96 -3.91 -0.97 5.72
N LEU A 97 -2.96 -1.91 5.71
CA LEU A 97 -2.64 -2.72 4.52
C LEU A 97 -3.80 -3.63 4.11
N LYS A 98 -4.51 -4.23 5.08
CA LYS A 98 -5.70 -5.06 4.80
C LYS A 98 -6.81 -4.24 4.16
N LEU A 99 -7.08 -3.04 4.69
CA LEU A 99 -8.08 -2.12 4.14
C LEU A 99 -7.73 -1.72 2.70
N GLN A 100 -6.46 -1.42 2.42
CA GLN A 100 -5.99 -1.14 1.07
C GLN A 100 -6.21 -2.32 0.11
N GLN A 101 -5.96 -3.55 0.58
CA GLN A 101 -6.17 -4.75 -0.23
C GLN A 101 -7.66 -4.97 -0.58
N GLU A 102 -8.57 -4.68 0.35
CA GLU A 102 -10.02 -4.80 0.14
C GLU A 102 -10.55 -3.78 -0.87
N GLN A 103 -10.05 -2.54 -0.82
CA GLN A 103 -10.35 -1.51 -1.82
C GLN A 103 -9.90 -1.94 -3.22
N LEU A 104 -8.64 -2.36 -3.35
CA LEU A 104 -8.09 -2.81 -4.63
C LEU A 104 -8.84 -4.02 -5.22
N LYS A 105 -9.33 -4.94 -4.38
CA LYS A 105 -10.17 -6.06 -4.82
C LYS A 105 -11.49 -5.57 -5.42
N THR A 106 -12.10 -4.57 -4.79
CA THR A 106 -13.36 -4.00 -5.25
C THR A 106 -13.18 -3.24 -6.55
N GLU A 107 -12.17 -2.38 -6.65
CA GLU A 107 -11.83 -1.63 -7.86
C GLU A 107 -11.55 -2.57 -9.04
N ARG A 108 -10.77 -3.63 -8.84
CA ARG A 108 -10.49 -4.63 -9.89
C ARG A 108 -11.77 -5.31 -10.41
N ARG A 109 -12.73 -5.59 -9.53
CA ARG A 109 -14.02 -6.18 -9.94
C ARG A 109 -14.83 -5.22 -10.80
N ILE A 110 -14.84 -3.94 -10.45
CA ILE A 110 -15.53 -2.90 -11.23
C ILE A 110 -14.89 -2.78 -12.61
N VAL A 111 -13.57 -2.59 -12.68
CA VAL A 111 -12.83 -2.45 -13.94
C VAL A 111 -13.02 -3.69 -14.83
N SER A 112 -12.94 -4.90 -14.26
CA SER A 112 -13.15 -6.13 -15.03
C SER A 112 -14.56 -6.24 -15.60
N ARG A 113 -15.57 -5.78 -14.85
CA ARG A 113 -16.96 -5.75 -15.31
C ARG A 113 -17.14 -4.76 -16.46
N GLU A 114 -16.62 -3.54 -16.31
CA GLU A 114 -16.69 -2.49 -17.33
C GLU A 114 -16.01 -2.93 -18.64
N GLN A 115 -14.82 -3.53 -18.54
CA GLN A 115 -14.10 -4.07 -19.71
C GLN A 115 -14.92 -5.12 -20.44
N ARG A 116 -15.55 -6.05 -19.71
CA ARG A 116 -16.40 -7.10 -20.29
C ARG A 116 -17.65 -6.52 -20.97
N GLU A 117 -18.27 -5.52 -20.36
CA GLU A 117 -19.44 -4.85 -20.96
C GLU A 117 -19.07 -4.06 -22.21
N ALA A 118 -17.94 -3.34 -22.19
CA ALA A 118 -17.40 -2.63 -23.34
C ALA A 118 -17.04 -3.58 -24.50
N GLU A 119 -16.41 -4.72 -24.19
CA GLU A 119 -16.09 -5.73 -25.19
C GLU A 119 -17.35 -6.35 -25.82
N LYS A 120 -18.37 -6.65 -25.02
CA LYS A 120 -19.67 -7.13 -25.53
C LYS A 120 -20.32 -6.12 -26.48
N LYS A 121 -20.34 -4.83 -26.14
CA LYS A 121 -20.85 -3.76 -27.01
C LYS A 121 -20.08 -3.69 -28.32
N ARG A 122 -18.74 -3.69 -28.25
CA ARG A 122 -17.87 -3.70 -29.44
C ARG A 122 -18.15 -4.89 -30.36
N GLN A 123 -18.26 -6.10 -29.80
CA GLN A 123 -18.57 -7.31 -30.57
C GLN A 123 -19.96 -7.25 -31.21
N PHE A 124 -20.94 -6.66 -30.51
CA PHE A 124 -22.28 -6.45 -31.05
C PHE A 124 -22.26 -5.46 -32.22
N GLU A 125 -21.60 -4.32 -32.07
CA GLU A 125 -21.46 -3.30 -33.13
C GLU A 125 -20.77 -3.87 -34.38
N LEU A 126 -19.69 -4.64 -34.20
CA LEU A 126 -19.01 -5.34 -35.31
C LEU A 126 -19.95 -6.32 -36.03
N LYS A 127 -20.78 -7.06 -35.28
CA LYS A 127 -21.79 -7.97 -35.88
C LYS A 127 -22.84 -7.18 -36.66
N GLN A 128 -23.28 -6.02 -36.16
CA GLN A 128 -24.24 -5.16 -36.86
C GLN A 128 -23.64 -4.57 -38.14
N GLN A 129 -22.40 -4.08 -38.10
CA GLN A 129 -21.69 -3.60 -39.29
C GLN A 129 -21.57 -4.70 -40.35
N LYS A 130 -21.11 -5.90 -39.96
CA LYS A 130 -21.04 -7.05 -40.88
C LYS A 130 -22.39 -7.43 -41.49
N ARG A 131 -23.49 -7.33 -40.73
CA ARG A 131 -24.84 -7.56 -41.26
C ARG A 131 -25.26 -6.50 -42.27
N LYS A 132 -24.98 -5.22 -41.99
CA LYS A 132 -25.26 -4.10 -42.90
C LYS A 132 -24.46 -4.20 -44.20
N GLU A 133 -23.17 -4.55 -44.12
CA GLU A 133 -22.30 -4.77 -45.28
C GLU A 133 -22.81 -5.92 -46.16
N LYS A 134 -23.22 -7.04 -45.56
CA LYS A 134 -23.83 -8.16 -46.29
C LYS A 134 -25.10 -7.76 -47.06
N HIS A 135 -25.92 -6.89 -46.48
CA HIS A 135 -27.15 -6.41 -47.13
C HIS A 135 -26.93 -5.33 -48.19
N ARG A 136 -25.79 -4.62 -48.18
CA ARG A 136 -25.43 -3.63 -49.22
C ARG A 136 -24.80 -4.26 -50.47
N GLY A 137 -24.55 -5.57 -50.46
CA GLY A 137 -23.96 -6.32 -51.57
C GLY A 137 -24.94 -7.29 -52.24
N ARG A 138 -26.00 -6.74 -52.85
CA ARG A 138 -26.56 -7.15 -54.16
C ARG A 138 -27.45 -6.05 -54.69
#